data_AF-A0A4Y2K5D7-F1
#
_entry.id   AF-A0A4Y2K5D7-F1
#
_cell.length_a   1.000
_cell.length_b   1.000
_cell.length_c   1.000
_cell.angle_alpha   90.00
_cell.angle_beta   90.00
_cell.angle_gamma   90.00
#
_symmetry.space_group_name_H-M   'P 1'
#
loop_
_entity.id
_entity.type
_entity.pdbx_description
1 polymer ?
#
loop_
_entity_poly.entity_id
_entity_poly.type
_entity_poly.pdbx_seq_one_letter_code
_entity_poly.pdbx_strand_id
1 'polypeptide(L)'
;MILLRKKVEDEGFQLLNDEEIIAEVRHSPKEDEEEDDEEDENDSRVKISNNDAFECFSKGLAWLEQQEQCDKSELMLLRKLRGIDARQRMANLRQMKLPFKSL
;
A
#
# COMPACT_ATOMS: atom_id res chain seq x y z
N MET A 1 2.34 18.25 46.51
CA MET A 1 1.99 17.69 45.19
C MET A 1 1.58 16.24 45.41
N ILE A 2 0.27 15.98 45.38
CA ILE A 2 -0.34 14.71 45.79
C ILE A 2 -0.81 13.94 44.54
N LEU A 3 -0.33 12.69 44.47
CA LEU A 3 -0.89 11.45 43.93
C LEU A 3 -1.03 11.18 42.41
N LEU A 4 -0.28 10.13 42.03
CA LEU A 4 -0.66 8.95 41.24
C LEU A 4 -1.11 9.14 39.79
N ARG A 5 -0.20 8.86 38.86
CA ARG A 5 -0.57 8.15 37.63
C ARG A 5 0.10 6.78 37.62
N LYS A 6 -0.72 5.78 37.91
CA LYS A 6 -0.53 4.36 37.59
C LYS A 6 0.18 4.28 36.23
N LYS A 7 1.45 3.88 36.21
CA LYS A 7 2.11 3.53 34.95
C LYS A 7 1.56 2.14 34.61
N VAL A 8 0.78 2.12 33.52
CA VAL A 8 0.39 0.92 32.80
C VAL A 8 1.60 -0.02 32.74
N GLU A 9 1.39 -1.28 33.12
CA GLU A 9 2.33 -2.37 32.88
C GLU A 9 2.55 -2.40 31.36
N ASP A 10 3.72 -1.92 30.94
CA ASP A 10 4.22 -2.09 29.58
C ASP A 10 4.54 -3.58 29.47
N GLU A 11 3.77 -4.31 28.66
CA GLU A 11 4.05 -5.70 28.34
C GLU A 11 5.45 -5.76 27.74
N GLY A 12 6.43 -6.13 28.58
CA GLY A 12 7.83 -5.96 28.29
C GLY A 12 8.21 -6.69 27.00
N PHE A 13 8.80 -5.95 26.06
CA PHE A 13 9.49 -6.56 24.93
C PHE A 13 10.61 -7.48 25.47
N GLN A 14 10.62 -8.74 25.04
CA GLN A 14 11.71 -9.65 25.38
C GLN A 14 12.99 -9.19 24.68
N LEU A 15 14.04 -8.95 25.44
CA LEU A 15 15.38 -8.68 24.91
C LEU A 15 16.01 -10.03 24.56
N LEU A 16 16.08 -10.34 23.27
CA LEU A 16 16.75 -11.54 22.78
C LEU A 16 18.27 -11.35 22.83
N ASN A 17 18.99 -12.41 23.19
CA ASN A 17 20.44 -12.44 23.05
C ASN A 17 20.85 -12.74 21.58
N ASP A 18 22.14 -12.57 21.28
CA ASP A 18 22.66 -12.75 19.92
C ASP A 18 22.41 -14.16 19.39
N GLU A 19 22.50 -15.19 20.23
CA GLU A 19 22.24 -16.58 19.86
C GLU A 19 20.76 -16.83 19.51
N GLU A 20 19.85 -16.22 20.26
CA GLU A 20 18.40 -16.31 20.04
C GLU A 20 17.99 -15.57 18.77
N ILE A 21 18.58 -14.39 18.49
CA ILE A 21 18.35 -13.65 17.25
C ILE A 21 18.80 -14.46 16.04
N ILE A 22 19.98 -15.08 16.12
CA ILE A 22 20.52 -15.92 15.04
C ILE A 22 19.64 -17.14 14.80
N ALA A 23 19.12 -17.76 15.87
CA ALA A 23 18.19 -18.88 15.75
C ALA A 23 16.89 -18.46 15.03
N GLU A 24 16.28 -17.35 15.44
CA GLU A 24 15.04 -16.83 14.84
C GLU A 24 15.21 -16.53 13.34
N VAL A 25 16.32 -15.87 12.96
CA VAL A 25 16.64 -15.57 11.56
C VAL A 25 16.91 -16.83 10.74
N ARG A 26 17.47 -17.88 11.35
CA ARG A 26 17.71 -19.17 10.68
C ARG A 26 16.45 -20.04 10.57
N HIS A 27 15.51 -19.87 11.49
CA HIS A 27 14.26 -20.62 11.54
C HIS A 27 13.10 -19.93 10.82
N SER A 28 13.26 -18.67 10.40
CA SER A 28 12.35 -18.05 9.46
C SER A 28 12.31 -18.90 8.18
N PRO A 29 11.15 -19.49 7.82
CA PRO A 29 11.00 -20.16 6.55
C PRO A 29 11.42 -19.18 5.47
N LYS A 30 12.37 -19.58 4.62
CA LYS A 30 12.56 -18.90 3.35
C LYS A 30 11.28 -19.14 2.57
N GLU A 31 10.35 -18.19 2.61
CA GLU A 31 9.33 -18.04 1.58
C GLU A 31 10.03 -17.56 0.30
N ASP A 32 10.95 -18.38 -0.21
CA ASP A 32 11.46 -18.35 -1.58
C ASP A 32 10.77 -19.51 -2.32
N GLU A 33 9.44 -19.48 -2.32
CA GLU A 33 8.64 -20.20 -3.30
C GLU A 33 7.96 -19.12 -4.13
N GLU A 34 8.54 -18.84 -5.30
CA GLU A 34 7.81 -18.24 -6.39
C GLU A 34 6.76 -19.27 -6.85
N GLU A 35 5.66 -19.36 -6.09
CA GLU A 35 4.43 -19.98 -6.56
C GLU A 35 3.71 -18.95 -7.45
N ASP A 36 4.08 -18.99 -8.72
CA ASP A 36 3.19 -18.67 -9.83
C ASP A 36 2.09 -19.75 -9.87
N ASP A 37 1.15 -19.69 -8.92
CA ASP A 37 -0.10 -20.45 -8.98
C ASP A 37 -1.26 -19.47 -9.11
N GLU A 38 -1.58 -19.17 -10.37
CA GLU A 38 -2.93 -18.80 -10.76
C GLU A 38 -3.88 -19.98 -10.45
N GLU A 39 -4.39 -20.08 -9.22
CA GLU A 39 -5.60 -20.83 -8.93
C GLU A 39 -6.67 -19.95 -8.26
N ASP A 40 -7.51 -19.43 -9.14
CA ASP A 40 -8.84 -18.90 -8.94
C ASP A 40 -9.74 -19.88 -8.16
N GLU A 41 -9.94 -19.63 -6.87
CA GLU A 41 -11.23 -20.00 -6.26
C GLU A 41 -11.57 -19.12 -5.05
N ASN A 42 -12.65 -18.36 -5.19
CA ASN A 42 -13.36 -17.57 -4.17
C ASN A 42 -12.94 -16.10 -3.94
N ASP A 43 -12.57 -15.36 -5.00
CA ASP A 43 -12.78 -13.91 -4.98
C ASP A 43 -13.94 -13.48 -5.88
N SER A 44 -15.16 -13.60 -5.34
CA SER A 44 -16.35 -12.94 -5.89
C SER A 44 -16.21 -11.40 -5.98
N ARG A 45 -15.07 -10.81 -5.59
CA ARG A 45 -14.82 -9.39 -5.88
C ARG A 45 -14.73 -9.20 -7.38
N VAL A 46 -15.62 -8.35 -7.86
CA VAL A 46 -15.53 -7.76 -9.19
C VAL A 46 -14.09 -7.28 -9.40
N LYS A 47 -13.37 -7.91 -10.33
CA LYS A 47 -12.03 -7.47 -10.73
C LYS A 47 -12.17 -6.06 -11.32
N ILE A 48 -11.77 -5.04 -10.56
CA ILE A 48 -11.78 -3.64 -11.00
C ILE A 48 -10.51 -3.41 -11.83
N SER A 49 -10.65 -2.94 -13.08
CA SER A 49 -9.48 -2.60 -13.89
C SER A 49 -8.73 -1.40 -13.30
N ASN A 50 -7.42 -1.30 -13.56
CA ASN A 50 -6.64 -0.11 -13.18
C ASN A 50 -7.26 1.20 -13.71
N ASN A 51 -7.94 1.14 -14.86
CA ASN A 51 -8.66 2.30 -15.39
C ASN A 51 -9.85 2.67 -14.53
N ASP A 52 -10.70 1.70 -14.21
CA ASP A 52 -11.93 1.93 -13.44
C ASP A 52 -11.61 2.35 -12.00
N ALA A 53 -10.57 1.78 -11.39
CA ALA A 53 -10.09 2.19 -10.07
C ALA A 53 -9.67 3.67 -10.05
N PHE A 54 -8.93 4.12 -11.07
CA PHE A 54 -8.49 5.52 -11.18
C PHE A 54 -9.66 6.48 -11.43
N GLU A 55 -10.61 6.10 -12.28
CA GLU A 55 -11.82 6.90 -12.55
C GLU A 55 -12.70 7.01 -11.30
N CYS A 56 -12.90 5.90 -10.58
CA CYS A 56 -13.63 5.87 -9.31
C CYS A 56 -12.96 6.75 -8.26
N PHE A 57 -11.63 6.66 -8.12
CA PHE A 57 -10.86 7.52 -7.21
C PHE A 57 -11.03 9.00 -7.58
N SER A 58 -10.94 9.33 -8.87
CA SER A 58 -11.08 10.71 -9.34
C SER A 58 -12.46 11.30 -9.06
N LYS A 59 -13.52 10.51 -9.26
CA LYS A 59 -14.91 10.90 -8.95
C LYS A 59 -15.12 11.06 -7.44
N GLY A 60 -14.63 10.13 -6.63
CA GLY A 60 -14.71 10.20 -5.18
C GLY A 60 -13.98 11.42 -4.61
N LEU A 61 -12.79 11.73 -5.14
CA LEU A 61 -12.05 12.93 -4.76
C LEU A 61 -12.81 14.21 -5.13
N ALA A 62 -13.39 14.29 -6.34
CA ALA A 62 -14.18 15.45 -6.75
C ALA A 62 -15.44 15.65 -5.88
N TRP A 63 -16.03 14.57 -5.37
CA TRP A 63 -17.13 14.63 -4.42
C TRP A 63 -16.68 15.09 -3.02
N LEU A 64 -15.54 14.58 -2.53
CA LEU A 64 -14.95 15.00 -1.25
C LEU A 64 -14.58 16.48 -1.23
N GLU A 65 -14.07 17.01 -2.35
CA GLU A 65 -13.72 18.42 -2.50
C GLU A 65 -14.92 19.38 -2.32
N GLN A 66 -16.15 18.88 -2.51
CA GLN A 66 -17.38 19.65 -2.33
C GLN A 66 -17.91 19.62 -0.89
N GLN A 67 -17.39 18.74 -0.04
CA GLN A 67 -17.85 18.62 1.35
C GLN A 67 -17.24 19.73 2.20
N GLU A 68 -18.07 20.56 2.83
CA GLU A 68 -17.61 21.69 3.66
C GLU A 68 -16.76 21.26 4.87
N GLN A 69 -16.96 20.04 5.35
CA GLN A 69 -16.31 19.51 6.55
C GLN A 69 -15.00 18.76 6.26
N CYS A 70 -14.58 18.67 4.99
CA CYS A 70 -13.41 17.88 4.63
C CYS A 70 -12.10 18.57 5.08
N ASP A 71 -11.19 17.81 5.72
CA ASP A 71 -9.88 18.33 6.10
C ASP A 71 -9.05 18.61 4.85
N LYS A 72 -8.59 19.86 4.72
CA LYS A 72 -7.81 20.32 3.58
C LYS A 72 -6.48 19.59 3.45
N SER A 73 -5.88 19.16 4.56
CA SER A 73 -4.62 18.42 4.60
C SER A 73 -4.81 17.03 4.00
N GLU A 74 -5.89 16.35 4.37
CA GLU A 74 -6.28 15.04 3.82
C GLU A 74 -6.58 15.15 2.31
N LEU A 75 -7.32 16.19 1.89
CA LEU A 75 -7.56 16.46 0.46
C LEU A 75 -6.28 16.66 -0.33
N MET A 76 -5.30 17.37 0.23
CA MET A 76 -4.01 17.60 -0.44
C MET A 76 -3.21 16.31 -0.60
N LEU A 77 -3.26 15.41 0.39
CA LEU A 77 -2.65 14.08 0.29
C LEU A 77 -3.31 13.24 -0.81
N LEU A 78 -4.65 13.22 -0.87
CA LEU A 78 -5.39 12.49 -1.90
C LEU A 78 -5.12 13.03 -3.31
N ARG A 79 -5.02 14.35 -3.48
CA ARG A 79 -4.62 14.98 -4.75
C ARG A 79 -3.22 14.58 -5.18
N LYS A 80 -2.28 14.49 -4.23
CA LYS A 80 -0.91 14.06 -4.50
C LYS A 80 -0.88 12.60 -4.98
N LEU A 81 -1.65 11.73 -4.34
CA LEU A 81 -1.79 10.32 -4.72
C LEU A 81 -2.30 10.19 -6.16
N ARG A 82 -3.41 10.86 -6.50
CA ARG A 82 -3.93 10.92 -7.89
C ARG A 82 -2.85 11.31 -8.90
N GLY A 83 -2.06 12.33 -8.55
CA GLY A 83 -1.01 12.85 -9.41
C GLY A 83 0.15 11.86 -9.62
N ILE A 84 0.47 11.05 -8.61
CA ILE A 84 1.47 9.98 -8.74
C ILE A 84 0.95 8.92 -9.72
N ASP A 85 -0.28 8.44 -9.54
CA ASP A 85 -0.87 7.43 -10.40
C ASP A 85 -1.00 7.89 -11.86
N ALA A 86 -1.43 9.15 -12.06
CA ALA A 86 -1.50 9.74 -13.40
C ALA A 86 -0.12 9.79 -14.07
N ARG A 87 0.94 10.14 -13.33
CA ARG A 87 2.31 10.14 -13.86
C ARG A 87 2.79 8.73 -14.19
N GLN A 88 2.50 7.75 -13.34
CA GLN A 88 2.87 6.36 -13.58
C GLN A 88 2.20 5.82 -14.84
N ARG A 89 0.90 6.07 -15.02
CA ARG A 89 0.16 5.69 -16.26
C ARG A 89 0.79 6.31 -17.50
N MET A 90 1.12 7.60 -17.43
CA MET A 90 1.77 8.30 -18.55
C MET A 90 3.18 7.75 -18.85
N ALA A 91 3.94 7.32 -17.84
CA ALA A 91 5.24 6.69 -18.01
C ALA A 91 5.12 5.31 -18.67
N ASN A 92 4.20 4.46 -18.20
CA ASN A 92 3.93 3.14 -18.78
C ASN A 92 3.50 3.23 -20.25
N LEU A 93 2.63 4.19 -20.59
CA LEU A 93 2.22 4.45 -21.98
C LEU A 93 3.39 4.89 -22.87
N ARG A 94 4.39 5.57 -22.32
CA ARG A 94 5.60 5.98 -23.07
C ARG A 94 6.55 4.81 -23.28
N GLN A 95 6.72 3.93 -22.29
CA GLN A 95 7.55 2.72 -22.41
C GLN A 95 7.02 1.74 -23.48
N MET A 96 5.71 1.73 -23.76
CA MET A 96 5.11 0.86 -24.79
C MET A 96 5.23 1.36 -26.25
N LYS A 97 5.74 2.58 -26.51
CA LYS A 97 6.08 3.06 -27.88
C LYS A 97 7.57 2.72 -28.13
N LEU A 98 8.06 1.95 -29.10
CA LEU A 98 7.61 1.18 -30.26
C LEU A 98 8.58 -0.02 -30.38
N PRO A 99 8.21 -1.15 -31.02
CA PRO A 99 9.21 -2.12 -31.45
C PRO A 99 10.07 -1.51 -32.56
N PHE A 100 11.37 -1.40 -32.32
CA PHE A 100 12.33 -1.14 -33.39
C PHE A 100 12.29 -2.32 -34.36
N LYS A 101 11.71 -2.12 -35.55
CA LYS A 101 11.93 -3.03 -36.68
C LYS A 101 13.25 -2.61 -37.32
N SER A 102 14.31 -3.39 -37.09
CA SER A 102 15.53 -3.27 -37.87
C SER A 102 15.25 -3.75 -39.29
N LEU A 103 15.59 -2.92 -40.29
CA LEU A 103 15.67 -3.33 -41.70
C LEU A 103 16.90 -4.22 -41.93
#